data_AF-A0A0D6QQ08-F1
#
_entry.id   AF-A0A0D6QQ08-F1
#
_cell.length_a   1.000
_cell.length_b   1.000
_cell.length_c   1.000
_cell.angle_alpha   90.00
_cell.angle_beta   90.00
_cell.angle_gamma   90.00
#
_symmetry.space_group_name_H-M   'P 1'
#
loop_
_entity.id
_entity.type
_entity.pdbx_description
1 polymer ?
#
loop_
_entity_poly.entity_id
_entity_poly.type
_entity_poly.pdbx_seq_one_letter_code
_entity_poly.pdbx_strand_id
1 'polypeptide(L)'
;MVRGPDAVDLGLWREVPAAALVVPLDTHVHRVARALGLTARRDASWRTAEEITAALRRVDPADPVRFDFALCHLGMSGLCPARRDPARCEACTLGAACLARARGISGTRGARPSGSARAGTSSPRRRRAAR
;
A
#
# COMPACT_ATOMS: atom_id res chain seq x y z
N MET A 1 17.01 -1.22 10.84
CA MET A 1 15.69 -0.71 11.29
C MET A 1 15.85 -0.30 12.75
N VAL A 2 14.79 0.11 13.43
CA VAL A 2 14.85 0.45 14.87
C VAL A 2 13.83 -0.43 15.60
N ARG A 3 13.97 -1.75 15.48
CA ARG A 3 13.06 -2.74 16.09
C ARG A 3 13.80 -3.86 16.82
N GLY A 4 15.13 -3.86 16.73
CA GLY A 4 16.01 -4.87 17.33
C GLY A 4 16.50 -5.84 16.25
N PRO A 5 17.58 -6.61 16.49
CA PRO A 5 18.12 -7.48 15.47
C PRO A 5 17.12 -8.57 15.06
N ASP A 6 16.77 -8.61 13.79
CA ASP A 6 15.98 -9.68 13.16
C ASP A 6 16.56 -10.01 11.78
N ALA A 7 15.82 -10.74 10.93
CA ALA A 7 16.29 -11.09 9.59
C ALA A 7 16.54 -9.87 8.68
N VAL A 8 16.03 -8.69 9.03
CA VAL A 8 16.07 -7.46 8.22
C VAL A 8 16.77 -6.31 8.96
N ASP A 9 16.62 -6.24 10.27
CA ASP A 9 17.22 -5.21 11.11
C ASP A 9 18.61 -5.65 11.61
N LEU A 10 19.63 -4.87 11.25
CA LEU A 10 21.02 -5.07 11.68
C LEU A 10 21.26 -4.70 13.16
N GLY A 11 20.27 -4.11 13.86
CA GLY A 11 20.38 -3.76 15.28
C GLY A 11 21.37 -2.62 15.58
N LEU A 12 21.65 -1.78 14.58
CA LEU A 12 22.57 -0.64 14.68
C LEU A 12 21.98 0.54 15.44
N TRP A 13 20.66 0.69 15.45
CA TRP A 13 19.95 1.80 16.08
C TRP A 13 19.29 1.30 17.36
N ARG A 14 19.75 1.78 18.52
CA ARG A 14 19.35 1.25 19.85
C ARG A 14 18.74 2.30 20.76
N GLU A 15 18.90 3.56 20.42
CA GLU A 15 18.54 4.72 21.23
C GLU A 15 17.07 5.12 21.06
N VAL A 16 16.49 4.82 19.90
CA VAL A 16 15.09 5.13 19.60
C VAL A 16 14.22 3.89 19.85
N PRO A 17 13.15 3.97 20.65
CA PRO A 17 12.27 2.82 20.86
C PRO A 17 11.31 2.64 19.67
N ALA A 18 10.97 1.38 19.34
CA ALA A 18 10.02 1.06 18.26
C ALA A 18 8.66 1.78 18.40
N ALA A 19 8.19 1.94 19.65
CA ALA A 19 6.96 2.67 19.98
C ALA A 19 6.96 4.13 19.52
N ALA A 20 8.14 4.77 19.40
CA ALA A 20 8.29 6.15 18.96
C ALA A 20 8.32 6.32 17.44
N LEU A 21 8.40 5.21 16.68
CA LEU A 21 8.45 5.27 15.23
C LEU A 21 7.09 5.66 14.62
N VAL A 22 7.18 6.27 13.44
CA VAL A 22 6.03 6.62 12.59
C VAL A 22 6.03 5.71 11.36
N VAL A 23 4.85 5.25 10.96
CA VAL A 23 4.71 4.34 9.81
C VAL A 23 5.26 4.98 8.53
N PRO A 24 6.08 4.28 7.73
CA PRO A 24 6.46 4.76 6.41
C PRO A 24 5.22 4.80 5.51
N LEU A 25 4.79 6.01 5.14
CA LEU A 25 3.56 6.20 4.36
C LEU A 25 3.84 6.18 2.86
N ASP A 26 3.76 4.98 2.27
CA ASP A 26 3.76 4.82 0.82
C ASP A 26 2.34 4.77 0.21
N THR A 27 2.24 4.68 -1.11
CA THR A 27 0.94 4.65 -1.82
C THR A 27 0.10 3.40 -1.55
N HIS A 28 0.72 2.25 -1.27
CA HIS A 28 0.06 1.00 -0.92
C HIS A 28 -0.42 1.03 0.53
N VAL A 29 0.45 1.40 1.47
CA VAL A 29 0.12 1.59 2.89
C VAL A 29 -1.02 2.60 3.02
N HIS A 30 -0.92 3.77 2.39
CA HIS A 30 -1.97 4.78 2.42
C HIS A 30 -3.32 4.23 1.91
N ARG A 31 -3.30 3.50 0.79
CA ARG A 31 -4.52 2.92 0.21
C ARG A 31 -5.16 1.86 1.11
N VAL A 32 -4.37 0.93 1.62
CA VAL A 32 -4.86 -0.12 2.52
C VAL A 32 -5.32 0.48 3.84
N ALA A 33 -4.57 1.43 4.40
CA ALA A 33 -4.95 2.15 5.62
C ALA A 33 -6.32 2.82 5.49
N ARG A 34 -6.62 3.44 4.34
CA ARG A 34 -7.94 4.00 4.06
C ARG A 34 -9.03 2.95 3.93
N ALA A 35 -8.74 1.81 3.30
CA ALA A 35 -9.69 0.71 3.18
C ALA A 35 -10.04 0.11 4.56
N LEU A 36 -9.05 0.01 5.45
CA LEU A 36 -9.21 -0.45 6.83
C LEU A 36 -9.82 0.62 7.75
N GLY A 37 -9.87 1.89 7.33
CA GLY A 37 -10.39 2.97 8.15
C GLY A 37 -9.41 3.54 9.17
N LEU A 38 -8.10 3.29 9.00
CA LEU A 38 -7.04 3.87 9.84
C LEU A 38 -6.88 5.38 9.59
N THR A 39 -7.29 5.86 8.41
CA THR A 39 -7.40 7.29 8.11
C THR A 39 -8.50 7.54 7.07
N ALA A 40 -9.10 8.73 7.12
CA ALA A 40 -10.00 9.24 6.09
C ALA A 40 -9.32 10.23 5.12
N ARG A 41 -8.07 10.63 5.40
CA ARG A 41 -7.32 11.62 4.62
C ARG A 41 -7.06 11.14 3.20
N ARG A 42 -6.96 12.08 2.26
CA ARG A 42 -6.72 11.78 0.84
C ARG A 42 -5.28 12.06 0.41
N ASP A 43 -4.55 12.80 1.22
CA ASP A 43 -3.17 13.21 1.01
C ASP A 43 -2.21 12.29 1.79
N ALA A 44 -1.03 12.07 1.21
CA ALA A 44 0.05 11.31 1.84
C ALA A 44 1.01 12.23 2.61
N SER A 45 0.47 13.10 3.48
CA SER A 45 1.27 14.01 4.30
C SER A 45 1.82 13.33 5.56
N TRP A 46 2.77 14.00 6.22
CA TRP A 46 3.26 13.62 7.55
C TRP A 46 2.12 13.43 8.56
N ARG A 47 1.14 14.34 8.56
CA ARG A 47 -0.04 14.26 9.43
C ARG A 47 -0.86 13.00 9.19
N THR A 48 -0.94 12.54 7.94
CA THR A 48 -1.59 11.26 7.62
C THR A 48 -0.79 10.07 8.19
N ALA A 49 0.54 10.12 8.13
CA ALA A 49 1.39 9.08 8.70
C ALA A 49 1.25 9.00 10.23
N GLU A 50 1.20 10.15 10.91
CA GLU A 50 0.93 10.24 12.35
C GLU A 50 -0.45 9.68 12.71
N GLU A 51 -1.49 10.03 11.93
CA GLU A 51 -2.86 9.54 12.15
C GLU A 51 -2.96 8.02 12.02
N ILE A 52 -2.34 7.45 10.98
CA ILE A 52 -2.30 6.00 10.78
C ILE A 52 -1.50 5.34 11.91
N THR A 53 -0.37 5.92 12.30
CA THR A 53 0.46 5.40 13.42
C THR A 53 -0.32 5.41 14.72
N ALA A 54 -1.07 6.48 15.01
CA ALA A 54 -1.92 6.56 16.19
C ALA A 54 -3.05 5.51 16.16
N ALA A 55 -3.59 5.19 14.98
CA ALA A 55 -4.56 4.10 14.84
C ALA A 55 -3.92 2.72 15.08
N LEU A 56 -2.74 2.46 14.53
CA LEU A 56 -2.00 1.21 14.74
C LEU A 56 -1.53 1.04 16.18
N ARG A 57 -1.25 2.14 16.88
CA ARG A 57 -0.89 2.14 18.31
C ARG A 57 -2.02 1.62 19.21
N ARG A 58 -3.28 1.67 18.75
CA ARG A 58 -4.41 1.05 19.45
C ARG A 58 -4.42 -0.48 19.33
N VAL A 59 -3.74 -1.02 18.32
CA VAL A 59 -3.58 -2.46 18.09
C VAL A 59 -2.33 -2.97 18.79
N ASP A 60 -1.22 -2.26 18.63
CA ASP A 60 0.04 -2.57 19.30
C ASP A 60 0.75 -1.28 19.75
N PRO A 61 0.71 -0.95 21.05
CA PRO A 61 1.34 0.27 21.56
C PRO A 61 2.87 0.15 21.64
N ALA A 62 3.43 -1.06 21.72
CA ALA A 62 4.86 -1.28 21.85
C ALA A 62 5.58 -1.18 20.50
N ASP A 63 4.91 -1.60 19.43
CA ASP A 63 5.46 -1.56 18.07
C ASP A 63 4.35 -1.29 17.03
N PRO A 64 3.88 -0.04 16.90
CA PRO A 64 2.82 0.31 15.96
C PRO A 64 3.28 0.21 14.49
N VAL A 65 4.59 0.25 14.23
CA VAL A 65 5.13 0.26 12.86
C VAL A 65 5.27 -1.15 12.30
N ARG A 66 5.26 -2.22 13.12
CA ARG A 66 5.35 -3.61 12.64
C ARG A 66 4.37 -4.05 11.57
N PHE A 67 3.26 -3.33 11.43
CA PHE A 67 2.22 -3.64 10.46
C PHE A 67 2.54 -3.08 9.07
N ASP A 68 3.53 -2.19 8.94
CA ASP A 68 3.87 -1.52 7.69
C ASP A 68 4.13 -2.51 6.54
N PHE A 69 4.91 -3.55 6.80
CA PHE A 69 5.25 -4.59 5.85
C PHE A 69 4.00 -5.33 5.38
N ALA A 70 3.14 -5.74 6.32
CA ALA A 70 1.91 -6.46 5.99
C ALA A 70 0.94 -5.59 5.18
N LEU A 71 0.77 -4.32 5.56
CA LEU A 71 -0.11 -3.37 4.85
C LEU A 71 0.43 -3.08 3.44
N CYS A 72 1.72 -2.79 3.32
CA CYS A 72 2.38 -2.54 2.05
C CYS A 72 2.27 -3.78 1.15
N HIS A 73 2.66 -4.95 1.64
CA HIS A 73 2.65 -6.20 0.89
C HIS A 73 1.25 -6.63 0.45
N LEU A 74 0.24 -6.45 1.30
CA LEU A 74 -1.17 -6.70 0.93
C LEU A 74 -1.61 -5.80 -0.24
N GLY A 75 -1.16 -4.55 -0.26
CA GLY A 75 -1.42 -3.62 -1.36
C GLY A 75 -0.60 -3.91 -2.62
N MET A 76 0.66 -4.35 -2.49
CA MET A 76 1.56 -4.65 -3.62
C MET A 76 1.19 -5.96 -4.33
N SER A 77 0.89 -7.02 -3.56
CA SER A 77 0.49 -8.34 -4.08
C SER A 77 -0.88 -8.34 -4.79
N GLY A 78 -1.62 -7.23 -4.71
CA GLY A 78 -2.95 -7.10 -5.29
C GLY A 78 -4.05 -7.83 -4.51
N LEU A 79 -3.74 -8.40 -3.34
CA LEU A 79 -4.73 -8.99 -2.44
C LEU A 79 -5.72 -7.94 -1.93
N CYS A 80 -5.28 -6.70 -1.71
CA CYS A 80 -6.14 -5.53 -1.53
C CYS A 80 -6.10 -4.64 -2.79
N PRO A 81 -6.99 -4.90 -3.78
CA PRO A 81 -7.00 -4.17 -5.05
C PRO A 81 -7.44 -2.72 -4.88
N ALA A 82 -6.98 -1.86 -5.79
CA ALA A 82 -7.30 -0.42 -5.74
C ALA A 82 -8.79 -0.12 -5.96
N ARG A 83 -9.48 -0.96 -6.74
CA ARG A 83 -10.93 -1.00 -6.81
C ARG A 83 -11.42 -2.23 -6.08
N ARG A 84 -12.53 -2.08 -5.35
CA ARG A 84 -13.16 -3.18 -4.61
C ARG A 84 -13.47 -4.33 -5.58
N ASP A 85 -13.01 -5.52 -5.22
CA ASP A 85 -13.30 -6.78 -5.90
C ASP A 85 -14.05 -7.67 -4.91
N PRO A 86 -15.35 -7.93 -5.10
CA PRO A 86 -16.15 -8.72 -4.17
C PRO A 86 -15.52 -10.08 -3.85
N ALA A 87 -15.02 -10.81 -4.86
CA ALA A 87 -14.46 -12.14 -4.67
C ALA A 87 -13.23 -12.11 -3.75
N ARG A 88 -12.32 -11.14 -3.97
CA ARG A 88 -11.14 -10.96 -3.10
C ARG A 88 -11.52 -10.45 -1.70
N CYS A 89 -12.46 -9.52 -1.62
CA CYS A 89 -12.88 -8.92 -0.36
C CYS A 89 -13.64 -9.90 0.54
N GLU A 90 -14.39 -10.85 -0.03
CA GLU A 90 -15.08 -11.91 0.69
C GLU A 90 -14.09 -12.90 1.30
N ALA A 91 -13.08 -13.31 0.52
CA ALA A 91 -12.01 -14.21 0.95
C ALA A 91 -10.95 -13.54 1.86
N CYS A 92 -10.97 -12.21 2.02
CA CYS A 92 -9.96 -11.49 2.78
C CYS A 92 -10.08 -11.75 4.29
N THR A 93 -8.96 -12.16 4.92
CA THR A 93 -8.86 -12.43 6.37
C THR A 93 -9.15 -11.20 7.24
N LEU A 94 -8.91 -10.00 6.72
CA LEU A 94 -9.22 -8.73 7.40
C LEU A 94 -10.69 -8.32 7.22
N GLY A 95 -11.53 -9.16 6.61
CA GLY A 95 -12.90 -8.81 6.22
C GLY A 95 -13.75 -8.20 7.35
N ALA A 96 -13.69 -8.77 8.56
CA ALA A 96 -14.42 -8.26 9.72
C ALA A 96 -13.93 -6.89 10.21
N ALA A 97 -12.64 -6.59 10.01
CA ALA A 97 -12.01 -5.33 10.42
C ALA A 97 -11.97 -4.28 9.28
N CYS A 98 -12.36 -4.64 8.05
CA CYS A 98 -12.23 -3.80 6.88
C CYS A 98 -13.42 -2.84 6.71
N LEU A 99 -13.19 -1.55 6.98
CA LEU A 99 -14.22 -0.51 6.86
C LEU A 99 -14.80 -0.40 5.43
N ALA A 100 -13.96 -0.54 4.40
CA ALA A 100 -14.41 -0.49 3.01
C ALA A 100 -15.35 -1.66 2.66
N ARG A 101 -15.16 -2.84 3.27
CA ARG A 101 -16.08 -3.97 3.12
C ARG A 101 -17.39 -3.70 3.83
N ALA A 102 -17.33 -3.22 5.08
CA ALA A 102 -18.52 -2.91 5.88
C ALA A 102 -19.40 -1.82 5.25
N ARG A 103 -18.80 -0.81 4.61
CA ARG A 103 -19.49 0.33 4.02
C ARG A 103 -19.71 0.24 2.50
N GLY A 104 -19.24 -0.82 1.84
CA GLY A 104 -19.30 -0.95 0.39
C GLY A 104 -18.51 0.12 -0.39
N ILE A 105 -17.49 0.74 0.22
CA ILE A 105 -16.73 1.83 -0.40
C ILE A 105 -15.84 1.28 -1.52
N SER A 106 -16.12 1.65 -2.76
CA SER A 106 -15.21 1.46 -3.89
C SER A 106 -14.07 2.48 -3.80
N GLY A 107 -12.82 2.02 -3.70
CA GLY A 107 -11.63 2.86 -3.54
C GLY A 107 -11.51 4.05 -4.52
N THR A 108 -10.71 5.05 -4.13
CA THR A 108 -10.55 6.30 -4.87
C THR A 108 -10.07 6.09 -6.30
N ARG A 109 -10.67 6.81 -7.26
CA ARG A 109 -10.27 6.85 -8.68
C ARG A 109 -8.81 7.32 -8.78
N GLY A 110 -7.89 6.38 -8.96
CA GLY A 110 -6.46 6.66 -8.96
C GLY A 110 -5.65 5.46 -9.42
N ALA A 111 -5.98 4.90 -10.59
CA ALA A 111 -5.10 4.01 -11.32
C ALA A 111 -5.34 4.26 -12.81
N ARG A 112 -4.37 4.87 -13.50
CA ARG A 112 -4.30 4.80 -14.97
C ARG A 112 -4.31 3.31 -15.34
N PRO A 113 -5.11 2.88 -16.32
CA PRO A 113 -4.99 1.51 -16.82
C PRO A 113 -3.56 1.32 -17.33
N SER A 114 -2.89 0.27 -16.84
CA SER A 114 -1.63 -0.20 -17.41
C SER A 114 -1.91 -0.80 -18.78
N GLY A 115 -2.08 0.06 -19.78
CA GLY A 115 -2.13 -0.29 -21.19
C GLY A 115 -0.75 -0.19 -21.80
N SER A 116 -0.12 -1.33 -22.08
CA SER A 116 0.92 -1.45 -23.11
C SER A 116 1.02 -2.91 -23.56
N ALA A 117 -0.01 -3.39 -24.26
CA ALA A 117 0.23 -4.34 -25.33
C ALA A 117 0.84 -3.54 -26.48
N ARG A 118 2.17 -3.59 -26.64
CA ARG A 118 2.83 -3.09 -27.86
C ARG A 118 2.49 -4.06 -29.00
N ALA A 119 1.45 -3.74 -29.77
CA ALA A 119 1.28 -4.34 -31.09
C ALA A 119 2.33 -3.73 -32.03
N GLY A 120 3.27 -4.54 -32.49
CA GLY A 120 4.26 -4.15 -33.48
C GLY A 120 3.59 -3.88 -34.82
N THR A 121 3.62 -2.64 -35.30
CA THR A 121 3.31 -2.32 -36.69
C THR A 121 4.63 -2.25 -37.47
N SER A 122 4.86 -3.27 -38.30
CA SER A 122 5.90 -3.28 -39.33
C SER A 122 5.67 -2.16 -40.34
N SER A 123 6.60 -1.22 -40.43
CA SER A 123 6.64 -0.18 -41.46
C SER A 123 7.26 -0.73 -42.75
N PRO A 124 6.62 -0.60 -43.93
CA PRO A 124 7.21 -1.04 -45.18
C PRO A 124 8.25 -0.03 -45.66
N ARG A 125 9.52 -0.46 -45.72
CA ARG A 125 10.63 0.30 -46.29
C ARG A 125 10.33 0.65 -47.75
N ARG A 126 10.21 1.95 -48.03
CA ARG A 126 10.20 2.51 -49.38
C ARG A 126 11.49 2.14 -50.11
N ARG A 127 11.38 1.46 -51.25
CA ARG A 127 12.47 1.26 -52.21
C ARG A 127 12.82 2.63 -52.81
N ARG A 128 14.05 3.10 -52.62
CA ARG A 128 14.64 4.17 -53.44
C ARG A 128 15.29 3.51 -54.66
N ALA A 129 14.88 3.95 -55.84
CA ALA A 129 15.50 3.62 -57.11
C ALA A 129 16.90 4.27 -57.17
N ALA A 130 17.91 3.49 -57.55
CA ALA A 130 19.21 3.99 -57.97
C ALA A 130 19.14 4.36 -59.46
N ARG A 131 19.67 5.54 -59.79
CA ARG A 131 20.12 5.92 -61.13
C ARG A 131 21.61 5.62 -61.24
#